data_AF-A0A537V9D2-F1
#
_entry.id   AF-A0A537V9D2-F1
#
_cell.length_a   1.000
_cell.length_b   1.000
_cell.length_c   1.000
_cell.angle_alpha   90.00
_cell.angle_beta   90.00
_cell.angle_gamma   90.00
#
_symmetry.space_group_name_H-M   'P 1'
#
loop_
_entity.id
_entity.type
_entity.pdbx_description
1 polymer ?
#
loop_
_entity_poly.entity_id
_entity_poly.type
_entity_poly.pdbx_seq_one_letter_code
_entity_poly.pdbx_strand_id
1 'polypeptide(L)'
;MARDPSGERADHAVRPGEGPGAEAGAGERIQRLGPAAGSGGSDRRGSELRPVRPHHPPGGADHQHGSERDRLTGVGFAHLPAVMIGDPADHVPAGPVPSSRGGTRLLDLVKVQARLREPDGCPWDREQTHRTLARHLLEETHELLEAIDADDDAAVRDELGDLLLQVTFHAQIAADEGRWDIDDVAEGLIRKLIHRHPHVFGDVDVAGSDEVLVNWEKLKAEEDGGRKGVDDGIPETLPALARAAKVQRRAAGWGFEWRSVPGAIGALREELDELEEATSPEDAEGEVGDVLFATV
;
A
#
# COMPACT_ATOMS: atom_id res chain seq x y z
N MET A 1 8.29 -41.70 -54.58
CA MET A 1 7.58 -40.95 -55.64
C MET A 1 7.61 -39.48 -55.22
N ALA A 2 8.62 -38.73 -55.67
CA ALA A 2 8.52 -37.69 -56.73
C ALA A 2 7.84 -36.40 -56.19
N ARG A 3 8.41 -35.19 -56.12
CA ARG A 3 9.58 -34.50 -56.69
C ARG A 3 9.98 -33.30 -55.79
N ASP A 4 11.23 -32.86 -55.91
CA ASP A 4 11.89 -31.62 -55.42
C ASP A 4 11.72 -30.45 -56.45
N PRO A 5 12.40 -29.28 -56.39
CA PRO A 5 12.57 -28.18 -55.40
C PRO A 5 12.06 -26.81 -55.94
N SER A 6 12.27 -25.72 -55.18
CA SER A 6 12.84 -24.40 -55.59
C SER A 6 12.05 -23.14 -55.16
N GLY A 7 12.77 -22.21 -54.54
CA GLY A 7 12.26 -20.90 -54.13
C GLY A 7 13.20 -20.13 -53.20
N GLU A 8 14.39 -19.76 -53.72
CA GLU A 8 15.28 -18.74 -53.12
C GLU A 8 14.57 -17.38 -52.98
N ARG A 9 14.91 -16.61 -51.94
CA ARG A 9 15.00 -15.13 -51.99
C ARG A 9 15.94 -14.63 -50.89
N ALA A 10 16.68 -13.59 -51.25
CA ALA A 10 18.00 -13.22 -50.79
C ALA A 10 18.03 -12.13 -49.70
N ASP A 11 19.19 -12.06 -49.04
CA ASP A 11 19.71 -11.00 -48.18
C ASP A 11 19.64 -9.58 -48.78
N HIS A 12 19.46 -8.56 -47.93
CA HIS A 12 20.32 -7.38 -47.98
C HIS A 12 20.36 -6.60 -46.65
N ALA A 13 21.57 -6.36 -46.17
CA ALA A 13 21.93 -5.59 -44.99
C ALA A 13 22.09 -4.08 -45.26
N VAL A 14 21.69 -3.28 -44.26
CA VAL A 14 22.29 -2.05 -43.65
C VAL A 14 23.28 -1.18 -44.46
N ARG A 15 23.07 0.15 -44.48
CA ARG A 15 23.99 1.18 -43.90
C ARG A 15 23.47 2.65 -43.94
N PRO A 16 24.02 3.55 -43.07
CA PRO A 16 23.48 4.86 -42.69
C PRO A 16 24.16 6.06 -43.39
N GLY A 17 23.64 7.27 -43.19
CA GLY A 17 24.23 8.55 -43.63
C GLY A 17 24.15 9.66 -42.57
N GLU A 18 25.28 10.33 -42.36
CA GLU A 18 25.61 11.38 -41.37
C GLU A 18 25.18 12.80 -41.85
N GLY A 19 24.57 13.67 -41.01
CA GLY A 19 25.17 14.90 -40.42
C GLY A 19 24.89 16.21 -41.21
N PRO A 20 25.18 17.45 -40.74
CA PRO A 20 25.59 17.95 -39.40
C PRO A 20 24.88 19.26 -38.94
N GLY A 21 25.19 19.77 -37.72
CA GLY A 21 25.06 21.21 -37.38
C GLY A 21 24.78 21.54 -35.91
N ALA A 22 25.81 21.99 -35.18
CA ALA A 22 25.80 22.37 -33.76
C ALA A 22 25.45 23.85 -33.54
N GLU A 23 24.96 24.22 -32.34
CA GLU A 23 25.61 25.19 -31.44
C GLU A 23 24.92 25.29 -30.07
N ALA A 24 25.74 25.54 -29.05
CA ALA A 24 25.42 25.47 -27.62
C ALA A 24 25.14 26.86 -27.01
N GLY A 25 24.34 26.90 -25.94
CA GLY A 25 24.22 28.06 -25.06
C GLY A 25 23.78 27.65 -23.66
N ALA A 26 24.69 27.80 -22.69
CA ALA A 26 24.50 27.49 -21.28
C ALA A 26 23.67 28.55 -20.54
N GLY A 27 22.86 28.14 -19.55
CA GLY A 27 22.17 29.05 -18.64
C GLY A 27 21.29 28.33 -17.60
N GLU A 28 21.79 28.26 -16.37
CA GLU A 28 21.10 28.13 -15.08
C GLU A 28 19.89 27.18 -14.91
N ARG A 29 20.16 26.15 -14.11
CA ARG A 29 19.23 25.21 -13.50
C ARG A 29 18.46 25.93 -12.36
N ILE A 30 17.19 26.24 -12.57
CA ILE A 30 16.26 26.64 -11.49
C ILE A 30 15.05 25.71 -11.54
N GLN A 31 14.86 24.97 -10.44
CA GLN A 31 13.68 24.18 -10.12
C GLN A 31 12.42 25.05 -10.23
N ARG A 32 11.42 24.64 -11.02
CA ARG A 32 10.09 25.24 -10.98
C ARG A 32 9.06 24.23 -10.51
N LEU A 33 8.66 24.45 -9.27
CA LEU A 33 7.33 24.15 -8.75
C LEU A 33 6.34 25.19 -9.33
N GLY A 34 5.27 24.72 -9.98
CA GLY A 34 4.05 25.48 -10.32
C GLY A 34 4.14 26.51 -11.47
N PRO A 35 3.00 26.95 -12.05
CA PRO A 35 2.12 27.81 -11.25
C PRO A 35 0.61 27.70 -11.49
N ALA A 36 -0.11 28.12 -10.44
CA ALA A 36 -1.48 28.63 -10.50
C ALA A 36 -1.65 29.69 -11.60
N ALA A 37 -2.72 29.55 -12.37
CA ALA A 37 -3.19 30.51 -13.36
C ALA A 37 -4.01 31.64 -12.69
N GLY A 38 -3.82 32.86 -13.21
CA GLY A 38 -4.66 34.01 -12.91
C GLY A 38 -4.40 35.16 -13.86
N SER A 39 -5.11 35.19 -15.00
CA SER A 39 -5.89 36.33 -15.53
C SER A 39 -6.04 36.26 -17.06
N GLY A 40 -7.28 36.14 -17.54
CA GLY A 40 -7.63 36.25 -18.97
C GLY A 40 -8.85 35.40 -19.29
N GLY A 41 -10.05 35.97 -19.18
CA GLY A 41 -11.30 35.24 -19.26
C GLY A 41 -11.66 34.69 -20.64
N SER A 42 -12.14 33.44 -20.66
CA SER A 42 -13.41 33.13 -21.30
C SER A 42 -14.07 31.97 -20.53
N ASP A 43 -15.32 32.19 -20.16
CA ASP A 43 -16.12 31.37 -19.26
C ASP A 43 -16.52 30.04 -19.92
N ARG A 44 -15.84 28.94 -19.56
CA ARG A 44 -16.33 27.57 -19.76
C ARG A 44 -16.13 26.80 -18.46
N ARG A 45 -17.25 26.36 -17.88
CA ARG A 45 -17.39 25.73 -16.57
C ARG A 45 -16.45 24.54 -16.40
N GLY A 46 -15.46 24.69 -15.51
CA GLY A 46 -14.49 23.67 -15.15
C GLY A 46 -15.06 22.57 -14.25
N SER A 47 -14.62 21.34 -14.52
CA SER A 47 -14.67 20.16 -13.66
C SER A 47 -13.67 20.30 -12.51
N GLU A 48 -13.80 21.32 -11.66
CA GLU A 48 -12.77 21.54 -10.62
C GLU A 48 -12.93 20.56 -9.43
N LEU A 49 -11.91 19.72 -9.24
CA LEU A 49 -11.53 19.16 -7.93
C LEU A 49 -11.40 20.31 -6.93
N ARG A 50 -12.16 20.28 -5.83
CA ARG A 50 -12.14 21.34 -4.83
C ARG A 50 -12.15 20.78 -3.40
N PRO A 51 -11.24 21.23 -2.52
CA PRO A 51 -11.20 20.79 -1.13
C PRO A 51 -12.46 21.23 -0.35
N VAL A 52 -13.00 20.32 0.44
CA VAL A 52 -14.05 20.59 1.45
C VAL A 52 -13.36 20.87 2.78
N ARG A 53 -13.54 22.06 3.37
CA ARG A 53 -12.76 22.53 4.54
C ARG A 53 -13.14 21.83 5.85
N PRO A 54 -12.16 21.32 6.63
CA PRO A 54 -12.28 21.14 8.08
C PRO A 54 -11.63 22.30 8.85
N HIS A 55 -12.16 22.62 10.04
CA HIS A 55 -11.65 23.65 10.95
C HIS A 55 -10.60 23.07 11.93
N HIS A 56 -9.37 23.60 11.94
CA HIS A 56 -8.41 23.39 13.03
C HIS A 56 -7.56 24.64 13.35
N PRO A 57 -7.19 24.86 14.64
CA PRO A 57 -6.35 25.97 15.10
C PRO A 57 -4.84 25.60 15.15
N PRO A 58 -3.91 26.57 15.37
CA PRO A 58 -2.48 26.37 15.09
C PRO A 58 -1.56 26.18 16.32
N GLY A 59 -0.40 25.54 16.07
CA GLY A 59 0.89 25.68 16.79
C GLY A 59 1.24 24.56 17.77
N GLY A 60 2.48 24.07 17.93
CA GLY A 60 3.81 24.44 17.43
C GLY A 60 4.85 23.38 17.88
N ALA A 61 6.00 23.30 17.22
CA ALA A 61 7.04 22.28 17.43
C ALA A 61 8.22 22.80 18.26
N ASP A 62 8.80 21.94 19.11
CA ASP A 62 10.13 22.11 19.69
C ASP A 62 10.87 20.75 19.67
N HIS A 63 12.10 20.75 19.14
CA HIS A 63 12.98 19.59 19.01
C HIS A 63 13.94 19.47 20.20
N GLN A 64 14.12 18.27 20.76
CA GLN A 64 15.26 17.94 21.61
C GLN A 64 15.89 16.58 21.24
N HIS A 65 17.21 16.53 21.34
CA HIS A 65 18.12 15.42 21.02
C HIS A 65 18.03 14.25 22.02
N GLY A 66 18.01 13.00 21.53
CA GLY A 66 18.10 11.77 22.31
C GLY A 66 19.02 10.71 21.65
N SER A 67 19.72 9.94 22.48
CA SER A 67 20.90 9.12 22.17
C SER A 67 20.68 7.83 21.35
N GLU A 68 21.76 7.35 20.73
CA GLU A 68 21.88 6.22 19.78
C GLU A 68 21.39 4.82 20.18
N ARG A 69 20.72 4.63 21.33
CA ARG A 69 20.07 3.36 21.71
C ARG A 69 18.57 3.28 21.36
N ASP A 70 17.96 4.37 20.90
CA ASP A 70 16.53 4.45 20.49
C ASP A 70 16.29 4.16 18.99
N ARG A 71 17.30 3.76 18.21
CA ARG A 71 17.22 3.74 16.74
C ARG A 71 16.77 2.42 16.10
N LEU A 72 16.41 1.39 16.88
CA LEU A 72 16.04 0.06 16.35
C LEU A 72 14.55 -0.31 16.51
N THR A 73 13.74 0.55 17.11
CA THR A 73 12.27 0.42 17.18
C THR A 73 11.62 1.38 16.18
N GLY A 74 11.99 1.27 14.90
CA GLY A 74 11.52 2.14 13.80
C GLY A 74 10.03 2.05 13.44
N VAL A 75 9.15 2.03 14.44
CA VAL A 75 7.74 2.38 14.40
C VAL A 75 7.57 3.46 15.46
N GLY A 76 7.27 4.69 15.04
CA GLY A 76 7.22 5.85 15.93
C GLY A 76 6.13 5.72 16.99
N PHE A 77 6.48 5.31 18.20
CA PHE A 77 5.55 5.24 19.35
C PHE A 77 5.63 6.47 20.29
N ALA A 78 6.08 7.63 19.79
CA ALA A 78 6.41 8.79 20.64
C ALA A 78 5.19 9.54 21.23
N HIS A 79 3.96 9.11 20.96
CA HIS A 79 2.75 9.70 21.56
C HIS A 79 1.59 8.70 21.61
N LEU A 80 1.70 7.65 22.42
CA LEU A 80 0.56 6.78 22.70
C LEU A 80 -0.29 7.35 23.86
N PRO A 81 -1.63 7.36 23.76
CA PRO A 81 -2.51 7.77 24.85
C PRO A 81 -2.35 6.83 26.07
N ALA A 82 -2.74 7.30 27.26
CA ALA A 82 -2.57 6.61 28.55
C ALA A 82 -3.11 5.17 28.60
N VAL A 83 -4.02 4.80 27.68
CA VAL A 83 -4.54 3.43 27.43
C VAL A 83 -3.43 2.45 26.99
N MET A 84 -2.22 2.91 26.68
CA MET A 84 -1.13 2.06 26.17
C MET A 84 0.00 1.80 27.18
N ILE A 85 -0.15 2.25 28.43
CA ILE A 85 0.82 1.98 29.50
C ILE A 85 0.43 0.65 30.17
N GLY A 86 1.03 -0.46 29.72
CA GLY A 86 0.76 -1.78 30.28
C GLY A 86 0.80 -2.91 29.24
N ASP A 87 0.39 -4.10 29.67
CA ASP A 87 0.13 -5.23 28.79
C ASP A 87 -1.16 -4.95 28.00
N PRO A 88 -1.16 -4.97 26.66
CA PRO A 88 -2.37 -4.75 25.86
C PRO A 88 -3.52 -5.70 26.23
N ALA A 89 -3.19 -6.89 26.72
CA ALA A 89 -4.17 -7.87 27.16
C ALA A 89 -5.01 -7.37 28.34
N ASP A 90 -4.53 -6.40 29.13
CA ASP A 90 -5.28 -5.81 30.26
C ASP A 90 -6.57 -5.11 29.81
N HIS A 91 -6.66 -4.72 28.54
CA HIS A 91 -7.85 -4.09 27.94
C HIS A 91 -8.79 -5.10 27.29
N VAL A 92 -8.37 -6.36 27.13
CA VAL A 92 -9.21 -7.39 26.51
C VAL A 92 -10.19 -7.93 27.57
N PRO A 93 -11.50 -8.02 27.29
CA PRO A 93 -12.48 -8.51 28.25
C PRO A 93 -12.12 -9.89 28.80
N ALA A 94 -12.16 -10.03 30.12
CA ALA A 94 -11.99 -11.31 30.78
C ALA A 94 -13.15 -12.26 30.41
N GLY A 95 -12.84 -13.51 30.05
CA GLY A 95 -13.84 -14.50 29.67
C GLY A 95 -13.26 -15.73 28.99
N PRO A 96 -14.09 -16.71 28.62
CA PRO A 96 -13.64 -17.84 27.82
C PRO A 96 -13.17 -17.35 26.45
N VAL A 97 -11.98 -17.80 26.03
CA VAL A 97 -11.50 -17.58 24.67
C VAL A 97 -12.48 -18.24 23.70
N PRO A 98 -13.03 -17.53 22.70
CA PRO A 98 -14.03 -18.06 21.77
C PRO A 98 -13.38 -19.00 20.74
N SER A 99 -12.84 -20.13 21.22
CA SER A 99 -12.19 -21.18 20.44
C SER A 99 -12.45 -22.52 21.11
N SER A 100 -12.79 -23.53 20.32
CA SER A 100 -13.04 -24.90 20.82
C SER A 100 -11.86 -25.53 21.55
N ARG A 101 -10.65 -25.00 21.36
CA ARG A 101 -9.41 -25.44 22.01
C ARG A 101 -8.63 -24.31 22.68
N GLY A 102 -9.28 -23.17 22.93
CA GLY A 102 -8.65 -22.00 23.57
C GLY A 102 -7.44 -21.45 22.82
N GLY A 103 -7.40 -21.59 21.49
CA GLY A 103 -6.29 -21.11 20.66
C GLY A 103 -5.02 -21.98 20.66
N THR A 104 -4.98 -23.10 21.39
CA THR A 104 -3.76 -23.91 21.54
C THR A 104 -3.17 -24.45 20.24
N ARG A 105 -3.96 -24.55 19.16
CA ARG A 105 -3.48 -24.97 17.84
C ARG A 105 -2.53 -23.97 17.19
N LEU A 106 -2.63 -22.68 17.51
CA LEU A 106 -1.68 -21.68 17.06
C LEU A 106 -0.30 -21.95 17.68
N LEU A 107 -0.26 -22.26 18.97
CA LEU A 107 0.99 -22.63 19.64
C LEU A 107 1.58 -23.94 19.10
N ASP A 108 0.74 -24.92 18.76
CA ASP A 108 1.20 -26.13 18.09
C ASP A 108 1.81 -25.83 16.70
N LEU A 109 1.21 -24.92 15.93
CA LEU A 109 1.74 -24.48 14.63
C LEU A 109 3.11 -23.84 14.77
N VAL A 110 3.30 -22.95 15.75
CA VAL A 110 4.60 -22.32 16.03
C VAL A 110 5.68 -23.38 16.31
N LYS A 111 5.35 -24.41 17.11
CA LYS A 111 6.29 -25.52 17.38
C LYS A 111 6.60 -26.33 16.14
N VAL A 112 5.61 -26.59 15.29
CA VAL A 112 5.80 -27.32 14.03
C VAL A 112 6.71 -26.51 13.11
N GLN A 113 6.46 -25.21 12.95
CA GLN A 113 7.27 -24.33 12.12
C GLN A 113 8.73 -24.27 12.59
N ALA A 114 8.96 -24.17 13.90
CA ALA A 114 10.30 -24.23 14.49
C ALA A 114 10.98 -25.58 14.17
N ARG A 115 10.28 -26.71 14.39
CA ARG A 115 10.81 -28.06 14.13
C ARG A 115 11.20 -28.26 12.67
N LEU A 116 10.40 -27.73 11.74
CA LEU A 116 10.67 -27.82 10.29
C LEU A 116 11.97 -27.09 9.91
N ARG A 117 12.34 -26.03 10.63
CA ARG A 117 13.53 -25.21 10.33
C ARG A 117 14.77 -25.53 11.17
N GLU A 118 14.69 -26.48 12.11
CA GLU A 118 15.85 -27.01 12.84
C GLU A 118 16.90 -27.61 11.89
N PRO A 119 18.19 -27.73 12.30
CA PRO A 119 19.26 -28.24 11.42
C PRO A 119 19.00 -29.59 10.74
N ASP A 120 18.26 -30.48 11.40
CA ASP A 120 17.82 -31.79 10.90
C ASP A 120 16.37 -31.79 10.38
N GLY A 121 15.76 -30.60 10.24
CA GLY A 121 14.43 -30.38 9.70
C GLY A 121 14.38 -30.47 8.16
N CYS A 122 13.34 -29.87 7.58
CA CYS A 122 13.12 -29.87 6.14
C CYS A 122 14.13 -28.96 5.44
N PRO A 123 14.93 -29.47 4.47
CA PRO A 123 15.90 -28.67 3.75
C PRO A 123 15.30 -27.48 3.01
N TRP A 124 14.11 -27.67 2.40
CA TRP A 124 13.40 -26.61 1.68
C TRP A 124 12.93 -25.52 2.63
N ASP A 125 12.38 -25.89 3.79
CA ASP A 125 11.90 -24.89 4.74
C ASP A 125 13.04 -24.01 5.25
N ARG A 126 14.21 -24.61 5.52
CA ARG A 126 15.40 -23.93 6.03
C ARG A 126 16.02 -22.92 5.07
N GLU A 127 15.98 -23.20 3.76
CA GLU A 127 16.56 -22.29 2.76
C GLU A 127 15.66 -21.09 2.45
N GLN A 128 14.41 -21.08 2.93
CA GLN A 128 13.49 -19.95 2.69
C GLN A 128 13.91 -18.69 3.45
N THR A 129 13.65 -17.56 2.78
CA THR A 129 13.84 -16.19 3.27
C THR A 129 12.55 -15.41 3.08
N HIS A 130 12.43 -14.23 3.69
CA HIS A 130 11.27 -13.35 3.45
C HIS A 130 11.00 -13.12 1.96
N ARG A 131 12.06 -12.98 1.14
CA ARG A 131 11.93 -12.69 -0.28
C ARG A 131 11.52 -13.89 -1.12
N THR A 132 11.96 -15.11 -0.78
CA THR A 132 11.57 -16.30 -1.55
C THR A 132 10.11 -16.70 -1.31
N LEU A 133 9.57 -16.33 -0.15
CA LEU A 133 8.16 -16.58 0.21
C LEU A 133 7.19 -15.54 -0.32
N ALA A 134 7.64 -14.32 -0.64
CA ALA A 134 6.77 -13.22 -1.05
C ALA A 134 5.84 -13.54 -2.25
N ARG A 135 6.31 -14.39 -3.19
CA ARG A 135 5.48 -14.86 -4.30
C ARG A 135 4.30 -15.70 -3.81
N HIS A 136 4.57 -16.68 -2.96
CA HIS A 136 3.54 -17.58 -2.43
C HIS A 136 2.49 -16.78 -1.65
N LEU A 137 2.90 -15.82 -0.82
CA LEU A 137 1.96 -14.93 -0.13
C LEU A 137 0.97 -14.23 -1.09
N LEU A 138 1.42 -13.79 -2.26
CA LEU A 138 0.54 -13.17 -3.25
C LEU A 138 -0.42 -14.20 -3.89
N GLU A 139 0.09 -15.41 -4.19
CA GLU A 139 -0.71 -16.51 -4.74
C GLU A 139 -1.82 -16.90 -3.75
N GLU A 140 -1.49 -17.23 -2.49
CA GLU A 140 -2.49 -17.60 -1.46
C GLU A 140 -3.49 -16.47 -1.17
N THR A 141 -3.07 -15.21 -1.29
CA THR A 141 -4.00 -14.08 -1.14
C THR A 141 -5.05 -14.09 -2.25
N HIS A 142 -4.66 -14.41 -3.49
CA HIS A 142 -5.59 -14.49 -4.61
C HIS A 142 -6.48 -15.73 -4.55
N GLU A 143 -5.95 -16.87 -4.11
CA GLU A 143 -6.74 -18.09 -3.89
C GLU A 143 -7.80 -17.87 -2.80
N LEU A 144 -7.47 -17.20 -1.70
CA LEU A 144 -8.45 -16.80 -0.70
C LEU A 144 -9.55 -15.89 -1.27
N LEU A 145 -9.18 -14.90 -2.11
CA LEU A 145 -10.16 -14.01 -2.73
C LEU A 145 -11.10 -14.79 -3.67
N GLU A 146 -10.56 -15.72 -4.46
CA GLU A 146 -11.37 -16.59 -5.32
C GLU A 146 -12.33 -17.47 -4.50
N ALA A 147 -11.86 -18.03 -3.38
CA ALA A 147 -12.70 -18.82 -2.48
C ALA A 147 -13.84 -18.00 -1.87
N ILE A 148 -13.58 -16.74 -1.48
CA ILE A 148 -14.60 -15.81 -0.98
C ILE A 148 -15.62 -15.49 -2.08
N ASP A 149 -15.16 -15.14 -3.29
CA ASP A 149 -16.04 -14.80 -4.42
C ASP A 149 -16.91 -15.99 -4.86
N ALA A 150 -16.43 -17.22 -4.64
CA ALA A 150 -17.15 -18.45 -4.91
C ALA A 150 -18.12 -18.88 -3.79
N ASP A 151 -18.18 -18.16 -2.66
CA ASP A 151 -18.90 -18.56 -1.44
C ASP A 151 -18.52 -19.99 -0.96
N ASP A 152 -17.26 -20.42 -1.17
CA ASP A 152 -16.78 -21.75 -0.77
C ASP A 152 -16.13 -21.69 0.62
N ASP A 153 -16.93 -21.93 1.66
CA ASP A 153 -16.49 -21.89 3.07
C ASP A 153 -15.34 -22.86 3.38
N ALA A 154 -15.28 -24.02 2.71
CA ALA A 154 -14.22 -24.99 2.94
C ALA A 154 -12.90 -24.48 2.36
N ALA A 155 -12.92 -23.97 1.13
CA ALA A 155 -11.76 -23.35 0.50
C ALA A 155 -11.30 -22.12 1.31
N VAL A 156 -12.22 -21.22 1.72
CA VAL A 156 -11.88 -20.05 2.55
C VAL A 156 -11.11 -20.46 3.80
N ARG A 157 -11.54 -21.54 4.47
CA ARG A 157 -10.85 -22.04 5.66
C ARG A 157 -9.44 -22.55 5.36
N ASP A 158 -9.26 -23.25 4.24
CA ASP A 158 -7.97 -23.81 3.84
C ASP A 158 -7.00 -22.68 3.46
N GLU A 159 -7.43 -21.72 2.63
CA GLU A 159 -6.61 -20.58 2.20
C GLU A 159 -6.25 -19.62 3.35
N LEU A 160 -7.15 -19.44 4.33
CA LEU A 160 -6.81 -18.75 5.58
C LEU A 160 -5.71 -19.49 6.36
N GLY A 161 -5.65 -20.81 6.25
CA GLY A 161 -4.58 -21.64 6.79
C GLY A 161 -3.24 -21.35 6.10
N ASP A 162 -3.24 -21.19 4.78
CA ASP A 162 -2.04 -20.90 4.00
C ASP A 162 -1.53 -19.47 4.22
N LEU A 163 -2.41 -18.48 4.36
CA LEU A 163 -2.01 -17.15 4.84
C LEU A 163 -1.44 -17.18 6.26
N LEU A 164 -2.01 -17.99 7.15
CA LEU A 164 -1.48 -18.16 8.51
C LEU A 164 -0.10 -18.84 8.48
N LEU A 165 0.12 -19.79 7.57
CA LEU A 165 1.44 -20.38 7.32
C LEU A 165 2.43 -19.28 6.94
N GLN A 166 2.10 -18.37 6.00
CA GLN A 166 3.00 -17.28 5.61
C GLN A 166 3.41 -16.40 6.81
N VAL A 167 2.44 -16.01 7.65
CA VAL A 167 2.71 -15.18 8.84
C VAL A 167 3.65 -15.90 9.82
N THR A 168 3.35 -17.17 10.13
CA THR A 168 4.16 -17.96 11.08
C THR A 168 5.55 -18.28 10.52
N PHE A 169 5.67 -18.51 9.22
CA PHE A 169 6.94 -18.75 8.55
C PHE A 169 7.84 -17.51 8.58
N HIS A 170 7.31 -16.34 8.24
CA HIS A 170 8.06 -15.09 8.34
C HIS A 170 8.50 -14.77 9.78
N ALA A 171 7.64 -15.02 10.76
CA ALA A 171 7.99 -14.90 12.17
C ALA A 171 9.11 -15.87 12.56
N GLN A 172 9.07 -17.13 12.12
CA GLN A 172 10.14 -18.08 12.39
C GLN A 172 11.47 -17.65 11.75
N ILE A 173 11.46 -17.14 10.51
CA ILE A 173 12.67 -16.63 9.84
C ILE A 173 13.31 -15.49 10.66
N ALA A 174 12.50 -14.57 11.18
CA ALA A 174 12.98 -13.47 12.01
C ALA A 174 13.48 -13.96 13.39
N ALA A 175 12.82 -14.97 13.96
CA ALA A 175 13.21 -15.58 15.22
C ALA A 175 14.54 -16.34 15.11
N ASP A 176 14.79 -17.05 14.00
CA ASP A 176 16.06 -17.72 13.70
C ASP A 176 17.24 -16.72 13.71
N GLU A 177 16.98 -15.46 13.36
CA GLU A 177 17.95 -14.36 13.33
C GLU A 177 17.98 -13.56 14.64
N GLY A 178 17.18 -13.93 15.65
CA GLY A 178 17.09 -13.25 16.94
C GLY A 178 16.52 -11.83 16.87
N ARG A 179 15.67 -11.54 15.87
CA ARG A 179 15.12 -10.19 15.63
C ARG A 179 13.77 -9.95 16.31
N TRP A 180 12.77 -10.76 15.97
CA TRP A 180 11.40 -10.72 16.49
C TRP A 180 10.73 -12.06 16.16
N ASP A 181 9.64 -12.36 16.85
CA ASP A 181 8.89 -13.60 16.68
C ASP A 181 7.38 -13.38 16.48
N ILE A 182 6.62 -14.46 16.59
CA ILE A 182 5.17 -14.45 16.38
C ILE A 182 4.41 -13.70 17.48
N ASP A 183 4.93 -13.69 18.71
CA ASP A 183 4.33 -13.00 19.84
C ASP A 183 4.53 -11.48 19.67
N ASP A 184 5.71 -11.05 19.18
CA ASP A 184 5.94 -9.64 18.80
C ASP A 184 4.95 -9.16 17.72
N VAL A 185 4.70 -10.01 16.70
CA VAL A 185 3.73 -9.73 15.62
C VAL A 185 2.31 -9.60 16.18
N ALA A 186 1.89 -10.55 17.02
CA ALA A 186 0.58 -10.55 17.65
C ALA A 186 0.41 -9.34 18.58
N GLU A 187 1.39 -9.04 19.43
CA GLU A 187 1.37 -7.90 20.34
C GLU A 187 1.25 -6.58 19.58
N GLY A 188 2.04 -6.41 18.52
CA GLY A 188 1.97 -5.23 17.66
C GLY A 188 0.59 -5.03 17.02
N LEU A 189 -0.07 -6.12 16.61
CA LEU A 189 -1.43 -6.08 16.08
C LEU A 189 -2.46 -5.77 17.17
N ILE A 190 -2.37 -6.42 18.33
CA ILE A 190 -3.28 -6.19 19.47
C ILE A 190 -3.22 -4.72 19.91
N ARG A 191 -2.01 -4.16 20.06
CA ARG A 191 -1.81 -2.74 20.40
C ARG A 191 -2.50 -1.81 19.41
N LYS A 192 -2.33 -2.04 18.10
CA LYS A 192 -2.98 -1.25 17.05
C LYS A 192 -4.50 -1.37 17.10
N LEU A 193 -5.03 -2.57 17.28
CA LEU A 193 -6.48 -2.79 17.31
C LEU A 193 -7.12 -2.12 18.52
N ILE A 194 -6.54 -2.23 19.71
CA ILE A 194 -7.02 -1.55 20.92
C ILE A 194 -6.98 -0.03 20.71
N HIS A 195 -5.86 0.49 20.24
CA HIS A 195 -5.69 1.93 20.03
C HIS A 195 -6.70 2.50 19.02
N ARG A 196 -6.97 1.78 17.92
CA ARG A 196 -7.89 2.23 16.85
C ARG A 196 -9.37 2.03 17.18
N HIS A 197 -9.70 1.35 18.29
CA HIS A 197 -11.07 1.13 18.75
C HIS A 197 -11.29 1.74 20.14
N PRO A 198 -11.07 3.06 20.33
CA PRO A 198 -11.28 3.71 21.63
C PRO A 198 -12.76 3.71 22.06
N HIS A 199 -13.68 3.41 21.13
CA HIS A 199 -15.10 3.22 21.40
C HIS A 199 -15.47 1.83 21.91
N VAL A 200 -14.53 0.88 21.85
CA VAL A 200 -14.67 -0.45 22.45
C VAL A 200 -13.82 -0.56 23.73
N PHE A 201 -12.60 -0.02 23.70
CA PHE A 201 -11.59 -0.23 24.75
C PHE A 201 -11.27 1.04 25.57
N GLY A 202 -11.97 2.14 25.33
CA GLY A 202 -11.80 3.42 26.03
C GLY A 202 -13.14 4.13 26.23
N ASP A 203 -13.10 5.45 26.28
CA ASP A 203 -14.26 6.30 26.66
C ASP A 203 -14.85 7.11 25.49
N VAL A 204 -14.60 6.70 24.24
CA VAL A 204 -15.11 7.43 23.06
C VAL A 204 -16.47 6.88 22.63
N ASP A 205 -17.53 7.69 22.75
CA ASP A 205 -18.81 7.34 22.16
C ASP A 205 -18.85 7.65 20.66
N VAL A 206 -19.46 6.78 19.87
CA VAL A 206 -19.68 6.95 18.42
C VAL A 206 -21.14 6.66 18.08
N ALA A 207 -21.72 7.41 17.16
CA ALA A 207 -23.13 7.29 16.76
C ALA A 207 -23.37 6.21 15.68
N GLY A 208 -22.33 5.73 15.01
CA GLY A 208 -22.43 4.72 13.95
C GLY A 208 -21.11 4.43 13.24
N SER A 209 -21.16 3.53 12.25
CA SER A 209 -19.99 3.06 11.49
C SER A 209 -19.23 4.17 10.78
N ASP A 210 -19.92 5.20 10.28
CA ASP A 210 -19.29 6.30 9.55
C ASP A 210 -18.34 7.09 10.46
N GLU A 211 -18.75 7.33 11.71
CA GLU A 211 -17.92 8.01 12.71
C GLU A 211 -16.74 7.12 13.16
N VAL A 212 -16.95 5.80 13.24
CA VAL A 212 -15.87 4.84 13.50
C VAL A 212 -14.81 4.90 12.40
N LEU A 213 -15.21 4.92 11.13
CA LEU A 213 -14.27 4.98 10.00
C LEU A 213 -13.47 6.28 9.99
N VAL A 214 -14.11 7.41 10.27
CA VAL A 214 -13.44 8.72 10.39
C VAL A 214 -12.41 8.69 11.52
N ASN A 215 -12.79 8.18 12.70
CA ASN A 215 -11.89 8.09 13.84
C ASN A 215 -10.71 7.13 13.56
N TRP A 216 -10.99 5.98 12.93
CA TRP A 216 -9.96 5.01 12.55
C TRP A 216 -8.91 5.64 11.64
N GLU A 217 -9.32 6.27 10.53
CA GLU A 217 -8.35 6.88 9.60
C GLU A 217 -7.55 8.01 10.24
N LYS A 218 -8.15 8.77 11.17
CA LYS A 218 -7.44 9.78 11.97
C LYS A 218 -6.34 9.14 12.83
N LEU A 219 -6.67 8.15 13.65
CA LEU A 219 -5.71 7.48 14.54
C LEU A 219 -4.58 6.80 13.75
N LYS A 220 -4.92 6.16 12.64
CA LYS A 220 -3.95 5.57 11.72
C LYS A 220 -2.99 6.61 11.13
N ALA A 221 -3.45 7.82 10.84
CA ALA A 221 -2.58 8.91 10.36
C ALA A 221 -1.65 9.47 11.45
N GLU A 222 -2.08 9.44 12.72
CA GLU A 222 -1.26 9.82 13.88
C GLU A 222 -0.15 8.78 14.14
N GLU A 223 -0.46 7.48 14.04
CA GLU A 223 0.51 6.38 14.18
C GLU A 223 1.65 6.41 13.15
N ASP A 224 1.35 6.81 11.90
CA ASP A 224 2.33 6.90 10.81
C ASP A 224 3.33 8.07 11.02
N GLY A 225 3.31 8.75 12.17
CA GLY A 225 4.15 9.92 12.48
C GLY A 225 3.68 11.19 11.76
N GLY A 226 2.43 11.21 11.31
CA GLY A 226 1.89 12.23 10.41
C GLY A 226 2.27 11.94 8.96
N ARG A 227 1.26 11.59 8.15
CA ARG A 227 1.42 11.38 6.71
C ARG A 227 1.86 12.67 6.02
N LYS A 228 2.90 12.59 5.19
CA LYS A 228 3.47 13.74 4.46
C LYS A 228 2.75 14.05 3.15
N GLY A 229 1.91 13.14 2.66
CA GLY A 229 1.18 13.26 1.39
C GLY A 229 0.00 12.28 1.24
N VAL A 230 -0.74 12.39 0.13
CA VAL A 230 -1.88 11.51 -0.20
C VAL A 230 -1.41 10.10 -0.60
N ASP A 231 -0.22 10.01 -1.19
CA ASP A 231 0.43 8.78 -1.65
C ASP A 231 1.31 8.11 -0.57
N ASP A 232 1.63 8.83 0.50
CA ASP A 232 2.52 8.37 1.57
C ASP A 232 2.02 7.08 2.24
N GLY A 233 2.85 6.02 2.25
CA GLY A 233 2.48 4.70 2.78
C GLY A 233 1.63 3.82 1.85
N ILE A 234 1.43 4.22 0.58
CA ILE A 234 0.87 3.34 -0.45
C ILE A 234 2.00 2.51 -1.06
N PRO A 235 1.97 1.16 -0.97
CA PRO A 235 3.05 0.34 -1.50
C PRO A 235 3.25 0.54 -3.00
N GLU A 236 4.49 0.76 -3.41
CA GLU A 236 4.88 0.84 -4.83
C GLU A 236 4.68 -0.49 -5.56
N THR A 237 4.65 -1.61 -4.82
CA THR A 237 4.42 -2.95 -5.34
C THR A 237 2.96 -3.24 -5.67
N LEU A 238 2.02 -2.34 -5.34
CA LEU A 238 0.63 -2.52 -5.75
C LEU A 238 0.49 -2.41 -7.27
N PRO A 239 -0.36 -3.24 -7.90
CA PRO A 239 -0.72 -3.06 -9.30
C PRO A 239 -1.20 -1.62 -9.56
N ALA A 240 -0.80 -1.03 -10.69
CA ALA A 240 -0.96 0.39 -10.96
C ALA A 240 -2.40 0.91 -10.75
N LEU A 241 -3.41 0.18 -11.23
CA LEU A 241 -4.82 0.56 -11.06
C LEU A 241 -5.28 0.47 -9.59
N ALA A 242 -4.84 -0.56 -8.87
CA ALA A 242 -5.14 -0.69 -7.43
C ALA A 242 -4.46 0.43 -6.62
N ARG A 243 -3.24 0.81 -7.02
CA ARG A 243 -2.51 1.95 -6.46
C ARG A 243 -3.25 3.26 -6.74
N ALA A 244 -3.66 3.50 -7.99
CA ALA A 244 -4.46 4.68 -8.39
C ALA A 244 -5.76 4.78 -7.57
N ALA A 245 -6.53 3.69 -7.47
CA ALA A 245 -7.75 3.66 -6.69
C ALA A 245 -7.50 3.98 -5.20
N LYS A 246 -6.38 3.51 -4.64
CA LYS A 246 -6.02 3.80 -3.25
C LYS A 246 -5.60 5.25 -3.05
N VAL A 247 -4.88 5.85 -4.00
CA VAL A 247 -4.53 7.28 -4.01
C VAL A 247 -5.80 8.12 -4.07
N GLN A 248 -6.70 7.85 -5.03
CA GLN A 248 -7.95 8.60 -5.18
C GLN A 248 -8.85 8.50 -3.94
N ARG A 249 -9.04 7.30 -3.37
CA ARG A 249 -9.82 7.14 -2.12
C ARG A 249 -9.26 7.97 -0.97
N ARG A 250 -7.93 8.10 -0.89
CA ARG A 250 -7.29 8.93 0.14
C ARG A 250 -7.43 10.42 -0.14
N ALA A 251 -7.35 10.82 -1.41
CA ALA A 251 -7.64 12.18 -1.83
C ALA A 251 -9.09 12.59 -1.47
N ALA A 252 -10.06 11.69 -1.70
CA ALA A 252 -11.46 11.89 -1.34
C ALA A 252 -11.64 12.09 0.17
N GLY A 253 -10.92 11.33 1.00
CA GLY A 253 -10.88 11.53 2.45
C GLY A 253 -10.36 12.91 2.89
N TRP A 254 -9.62 13.60 2.03
CA TRP A 254 -9.15 14.98 2.23
C TRP A 254 -10.06 16.02 1.55
N GLY A 255 -11.22 15.58 1.06
CA GLY A 255 -12.21 16.39 0.36
C GLY A 255 -11.89 16.65 -1.11
N PHE A 256 -10.94 15.92 -1.71
CA PHE A 256 -10.66 15.98 -3.15
C PHE A 256 -11.42 14.85 -3.86
N GLU A 257 -12.67 15.14 -4.23
CA GLU A 257 -13.54 14.20 -4.94
C GLU A 257 -14.31 14.91 -6.05
N TRP A 258 -14.63 14.16 -7.11
CA TRP A 258 -15.48 14.64 -8.19
C TRP A 258 -16.90 14.86 -7.69
N ARG A 259 -17.44 16.08 -7.90
CA ARG A 259 -18.80 16.43 -7.45
C ARG A 259 -19.90 15.72 -8.24
N SER A 260 -19.57 15.13 -9.40
CA SER A 260 -20.53 14.47 -10.27
C SER A 260 -19.83 13.59 -11.30
N VAL A 261 -20.53 12.53 -11.75
CA VAL A 261 -20.07 11.64 -12.83
C VAL A 261 -19.72 12.41 -14.12
N PRO A 262 -20.53 13.39 -14.59
CA PRO A 262 -20.14 14.21 -15.75
C PRO A 262 -18.83 14.97 -15.58
N GLY A 263 -18.48 15.37 -14.34
CA GLY A 263 -17.21 16.01 -14.05
C GLY A 263 -16.02 15.06 -14.21
N ALA A 264 -16.13 13.85 -13.67
CA ALA A 264 -15.10 12.81 -13.83
C ALA A 264 -14.92 12.39 -15.29
N ILE A 265 -16.03 12.22 -16.04
CA ILE A 265 -15.98 11.95 -17.49
C ILE A 265 -15.39 13.12 -18.28
N GLY A 266 -15.58 14.36 -17.80
CA GLY A 266 -14.95 15.54 -18.38
C GLY A 266 -13.43 15.49 -18.25
N ALA A 267 -12.91 15.20 -17.07
CA ALA A 267 -11.48 15.04 -16.82
C ALA A 267 -10.88 13.91 -17.68
N LEU A 268 -11.52 12.74 -17.75
CA LEU A 268 -11.05 11.66 -18.63
C LEU A 268 -10.93 12.08 -20.10
N ARG A 269 -11.83 12.95 -20.59
CA ARG A 269 -11.75 13.46 -21.96
C ARG A 269 -10.60 14.47 -22.12
N GLU A 270 -10.35 15.28 -21.10
CA GLU A 270 -9.22 16.21 -21.07
C GLU A 270 -7.89 15.44 -21.18
N GLU A 271 -7.67 14.40 -20.37
CA GLU A 271 -6.45 13.58 -20.46
C GLU A 271 -6.32 12.86 -21.82
N LEU A 272 -7.44 12.45 -22.42
CA LEU A 272 -7.43 11.86 -23.77
C LEU A 272 -7.05 12.89 -24.85
N ASP A 273 -7.53 14.13 -24.73
CA ASP A 273 -7.17 15.22 -25.63
C ASP A 273 -5.66 15.56 -25.46
N GLU A 274 -5.13 15.59 -24.22
CA GLU A 274 -3.71 15.81 -23.94
C GLU A 274 -2.82 14.69 -24.52
N LEU A 275 -3.25 13.43 -24.40
CA LEU A 275 -2.59 12.30 -25.05
C LEU A 275 -2.57 12.41 -26.58
N GLU A 276 -3.61 12.95 -27.21
CA GLU A 276 -3.63 13.19 -28.66
C GLU A 276 -2.69 14.32 -29.08
N GLU A 277 -2.47 15.31 -28.20
CA GLU A 277 -1.57 16.44 -28.43
C GLU A 277 -0.08 16.13 -28.12
N ALA A 278 0.19 15.02 -27.42
CA ALA A 278 1.53 14.63 -26.99
C ALA A 278 2.53 14.57 -28.17
N THR A 279 3.69 15.21 -27.98
CA THR A 279 4.66 15.43 -29.08
C THR A 279 5.88 14.51 -29.03
N SER A 280 6.03 13.73 -27.96
CA SER A 280 7.14 12.81 -27.77
C SER A 280 6.70 11.52 -27.06
N PRO A 281 7.50 10.44 -27.13
CA PRO A 281 7.17 9.21 -26.41
C PRO A 281 7.11 9.36 -24.88
N GLU A 282 7.97 10.20 -24.29
CA GLU A 282 8.00 10.45 -22.85
C GLU A 282 6.75 11.22 -22.40
N ASP A 283 6.36 12.20 -23.20
CA ASP A 283 5.12 12.99 -23.06
C ASP A 283 3.90 12.06 -23.13
N ALA A 284 3.81 11.26 -24.20
CA ALA A 284 2.72 10.28 -24.37
C ALA A 284 2.68 9.21 -23.26
N GLU A 285 3.83 8.82 -22.69
CA GLU A 285 3.86 7.90 -21.55
C GLU A 285 3.22 8.53 -20.30
N GLY A 286 3.51 9.82 -20.04
CA GLY A 286 2.86 10.60 -18.98
C GLY A 286 1.35 10.67 -19.18
N GLU A 287 0.91 11.08 -20.36
CA GLU A 287 -0.52 11.24 -20.67
C GLU A 287 -1.28 9.90 -20.65
N VAL A 288 -0.67 8.79 -21.08
CA VAL A 288 -1.26 7.45 -20.89
C VAL A 288 -1.45 7.14 -19.42
N GLY A 289 -0.49 7.53 -18.57
CA GLY A 289 -0.60 7.40 -17.12
C GLY A 289 -1.81 8.16 -16.57
N ASP A 290 -2.02 9.40 -17.01
CA ASP A 290 -3.12 10.25 -16.54
C ASP A 290 -4.48 9.77 -17.06
N VAL A 291 -4.58 9.32 -18.32
CA VAL A 291 -5.77 8.63 -18.84
C VAL A 291 -6.12 7.39 -18.01
N LEU A 292 -5.13 6.55 -17.69
CA LEU A 292 -5.34 5.36 -16.86
C LEU A 292 -5.77 5.75 -15.45
N PHE A 293 -5.19 6.80 -14.88
CA PHE A 293 -5.57 7.31 -13.56
C PHE A 293 -6.98 7.88 -13.55
N ALA A 294 -7.40 8.64 -14.57
CA ALA A 294 -8.74 9.21 -14.68
C ALA A 294 -9.84 8.16 -14.95
N THR A 295 -9.47 6.99 -15.47
CA THR A 295 -10.39 5.88 -15.74
C THR A 295 -10.79 5.09 -14.48
N VAL A 296 -9.90 5.04 -13.48
CA VAL A 296 -10.10 4.35 -12.19
C VAL A 296 -11.09 5.10 -11.31
#